data_AF-A0A349NJK3-F1
#
_entry.id   AF-A0A349NJK3-F1
#
_cell.length_a   1.000
_cell.length_b   1.000
_cell.length_c   1.000
_cell.angle_alpha   90.00
_cell.angle_beta   90.00
_cell.angle_gamma   90.00
#
_symmetry.space_group_name_H-M   'P 1'
#
loop_
_entity.id
_entity.type
_entity.pdbx_description
1 polymer ?
#
loop_
_entity_poly.entity_id
_entity_poly.type
_entity_poly.pdbx_seq_one_letter_code
_entity_poly.pdbx_strand_id
1 'polypeptide(L)'
;MKGKQKMITIHQDKAREWLDKFLDGRTSNEEEKALYAFFASDGVPKDLRKYKKMFSWYAGKMQGELPSRSARRHNIMTICSLAASVLLLVGIGMGIQNHIKQQEVYESYRGSYIVHDGKKITDIRKILPHLQATENHVKMLKQKVHQQVTEETDDEDLPVI
;
A
#
# COMPACT_ATOMS: atom_id res chain seq x y z
N MET A 1 4.27 -67.92 -2.91
CA MET A 1 4.28 -67.40 -4.29
C MET A 1 4.47 -65.89 -4.25
N LYS A 2 5.67 -65.37 -4.56
CA LYS A 2 5.90 -63.91 -4.63
C LYS A 2 5.40 -63.41 -5.99
N GLY A 3 4.22 -62.81 -6.01
CA GLY A 3 3.66 -62.17 -7.20
C GLY A 3 4.58 -61.05 -7.68
N LYS A 4 4.90 -61.04 -8.98
CA LYS A 4 5.68 -59.98 -9.62
C LYS A 4 4.91 -58.67 -9.51
N GLN A 5 5.33 -57.78 -8.63
CA GLN A 5 4.72 -56.45 -8.49
C GLN A 5 5.10 -55.61 -9.71
N LYS A 6 4.15 -55.41 -10.63
CA LYS A 6 4.31 -54.58 -11.82
C LYS A 6 4.45 -53.12 -11.35
N MET A 7 5.63 -52.53 -11.50
CA MET A 7 5.81 -51.11 -11.16
C MET A 7 5.00 -50.26 -12.15
N ILE A 8 3.96 -49.61 -11.64
CA ILE A 8 3.15 -48.66 -12.42
C ILE A 8 3.89 -47.33 -12.41
N THR A 9 4.45 -46.93 -13.55
CA THR A 9 5.02 -45.60 -13.74
C THR A 9 3.91 -44.64 -14.16
N ILE A 10 3.78 -43.51 -13.47
CA ILE A 10 2.72 -42.52 -13.73
C ILE A 10 3.29 -41.38 -14.59
N HIS A 11 2.58 -41.03 -15.67
CA HIS A 11 2.83 -39.80 -16.44
C HIS A 11 2.19 -38.58 -15.77
N GLN A 12 2.71 -37.38 -16.06
CA GLN A 12 2.34 -36.14 -15.37
C GLN A 12 0.83 -35.83 -15.40
N ASP A 13 0.13 -36.13 -16.50
CA ASP A 13 -1.30 -35.85 -16.61
C ASP A 13 -2.15 -36.78 -15.73
N LYS A 14 -1.77 -38.05 -15.68
CA LYS A 14 -2.41 -39.05 -14.82
C LYS A 14 -2.11 -38.81 -13.34
N ALA A 15 -0.97 -38.18 -13.02
CA ALA A 15 -0.63 -37.82 -11.66
C ALA A 15 -1.58 -36.78 -11.04
N ARG A 16 -2.18 -35.89 -11.86
CA ARG A 16 -3.19 -34.91 -11.37
C ARG A 16 -4.49 -35.61 -10.98
N GLU A 17 -5.02 -36.45 -11.86
CA GLU A 17 -6.23 -37.23 -11.62
C GLU A 17 -6.07 -38.13 -10.38
N TRP A 18 -4.92 -38.79 -10.26
CA TRP A 18 -4.64 -39.67 -9.13
C TRP A 18 -4.41 -38.91 -7.83
N LEU A 19 -3.87 -37.69 -7.90
CA LEU A 19 -3.78 -36.82 -6.74
C LEU A 19 -5.17 -36.43 -6.23
N ASP A 20 -6.07 -36.03 -7.12
CA ASP A 20 -7.44 -35.68 -6.72
C ASP A 20 -8.15 -36.89 -6.10
N LYS A 21 -8.01 -38.06 -6.73
CA LYS A 21 -8.51 -39.34 -6.20
C LYS A 21 -7.92 -39.70 -4.83
N PHE A 22 -6.64 -39.37 -4.58
CA PHE A 22 -5.96 -39.58 -3.30
C PHE A 22 -6.54 -38.66 -2.23
N LEU A 23 -6.74 -37.38 -2.56
CA LEU A 23 -7.35 -36.40 -1.66
C LEU A 23 -8.80 -36.77 -1.31
N ASP A 24 -9.51 -37.42 -2.24
CA ASP A 24 -10.85 -37.98 -2.01
C ASP A 24 -10.85 -39.32 -1.25
N GLY A 25 -9.69 -39.88 -0.92
CA GLY A 25 -9.55 -41.14 -0.19
C GLY A 25 -9.98 -42.38 -0.97
N ARG A 26 -9.96 -42.32 -2.31
CA ARG A 26 -10.42 -43.41 -3.19
C ARG A 26 -9.28 -44.22 -3.83
N THR A 27 -8.03 -43.88 -3.54
CA THR A 27 -6.86 -44.59 -4.08
C THR A 27 -6.67 -45.96 -3.45
N SER A 28 -6.15 -46.89 -4.25
CA SER A 28 -5.67 -48.18 -3.77
C SER A 28 -4.20 -48.10 -3.32
N ASN A 29 -3.75 -49.08 -2.53
CA ASN A 29 -2.36 -49.16 -2.05
C ASN A 29 -1.32 -49.17 -3.19
N GLU A 30 -1.64 -49.75 -4.35
CA GLU A 30 -0.74 -49.77 -5.50
C GLU A 30 -0.62 -48.40 -6.18
N GLU A 31 -1.76 -47.69 -6.27
CA GLU A 31 -1.81 -46.32 -6.81
C GLU A 31 -1.05 -45.35 -5.90
N GLU A 32 -1.20 -45.48 -4.58
CA GLU A 32 -0.45 -44.69 -3.60
C GLU A 32 1.06 -44.94 -3.70
N LYS A 33 1.48 -46.21 -3.83
CA LYS A 33 2.91 -46.53 -4.00
C LYS A 33 3.51 -45.86 -5.23
N ALA A 34 2.75 -45.81 -6.32
CA ALA A 34 3.15 -45.12 -7.54
C ALA A 34 3.15 -43.59 -7.37
N LEU A 35 2.20 -43.01 -6.63
CA LEU A 35 2.19 -41.59 -6.27
C LEU A 35 3.41 -41.21 -5.43
N TYR A 36 3.76 -42.01 -4.41
CA TYR A 36 4.98 -41.79 -3.62
C TYR A 36 6.23 -41.77 -4.50
N ALA A 37 6.36 -42.73 -5.42
CA ALA A 37 7.49 -42.77 -6.35
C ALA A 37 7.52 -41.57 -7.30
N PHE A 38 6.37 -41.14 -7.81
CA PHE A 38 6.25 -39.96 -8.67
C PHE A 38 6.69 -38.68 -7.95
N PHE A 39 6.18 -38.45 -6.73
CA PHE A 39 6.51 -37.25 -5.95
C PHE A 39 7.92 -37.26 -5.36
N ALA A 40 8.54 -38.44 -5.19
CA ALA A 40 9.95 -38.56 -4.83
C ALA A 40 10.89 -38.13 -5.97
N SER A 41 10.44 -38.21 -7.23
CA SER A 41 11.25 -37.79 -8.38
C SER A 41 11.44 -36.27 -8.48
N ASP A 42 12.41 -35.84 -9.29
CA ASP A 42 12.65 -34.42 -9.57
C ASP A 42 11.82 -33.86 -10.74
N GLY A 43 11.13 -34.74 -11.48
CA GLY A 43 10.30 -34.40 -12.64
C GLY A 43 8.87 -33.92 -12.33
N VAL A 44 8.62 -33.46 -11.09
CA VAL A 44 7.28 -33.07 -10.63
C VAL A 44 6.88 -31.68 -11.19
N PRO A 45 5.74 -31.57 -11.91
CA PRO A 45 5.20 -30.30 -12.41
C PRO A 45 5.06 -29.20 -11.36
N LYS A 46 5.22 -27.93 -11.77
CA LYS A 46 5.31 -26.77 -10.85
C LYS A 46 4.11 -26.64 -9.90
N ASP A 47 2.92 -26.89 -10.42
CA ASP A 47 1.61 -26.91 -9.74
C ASP A 47 1.52 -28.00 -8.67
N LEU A 48 2.16 -29.14 -8.91
CA LEU A 48 2.12 -30.31 -8.01
C LEU A 48 3.21 -30.29 -6.93
N ARG A 49 4.28 -29.48 -7.10
CA ARG A 49 5.40 -29.42 -6.13
C ARG A 49 4.99 -29.11 -4.69
N LYS A 50 3.87 -28.41 -4.48
CA LYS A 50 3.33 -28.13 -3.14
C LYS A 50 3.01 -29.40 -2.34
N TYR A 51 2.68 -30.49 -3.02
CA TYR A 51 2.38 -31.79 -2.40
C TYR A 51 3.63 -32.66 -2.19
N LYS A 52 4.80 -32.32 -2.75
CA LYS A 52 6.03 -33.12 -2.64
C LYS A 52 6.42 -33.37 -1.17
N LYS A 53 6.35 -32.35 -0.32
CA LYS A 53 6.61 -32.48 1.12
C LYS A 53 5.61 -33.41 1.82
N MET A 54 4.34 -33.31 1.47
CA MET A 54 3.27 -34.14 2.02
C MET A 54 3.50 -35.62 1.69
N PHE A 55 3.74 -35.95 0.41
CA PHE A 55 4.02 -37.33 -0.01
C PHE A 55 5.35 -37.86 0.55
N SER A 56 6.37 -37.01 0.71
CA SER A 56 7.61 -37.40 1.37
C SER A 56 7.38 -37.81 2.83
N TRP A 57 6.48 -37.13 3.54
CA TRP A 57 6.13 -37.45 4.93
C TRP A 57 5.34 -38.76 5.03
N TYR A 58 4.37 -38.97 4.12
CA TYR A 58 3.63 -40.24 4.04
C TYR A 58 4.52 -41.44 3.68
N ALA A 59 5.46 -41.25 2.74
CA ALA A 59 6.44 -42.28 2.37
C ALA A 59 7.32 -42.70 3.57
N GLY A 60 7.67 -41.75 4.44
CA GLY A 60 8.38 -41.97 5.70
C GLY A 60 7.51 -42.52 6.83
N LYS A 61 6.31 -43.06 6.54
CA LYS A 61 5.35 -43.57 7.55
C LYS A 61 5.00 -42.53 8.61
N MET A 62 4.96 -41.26 8.22
CA MET A 62 4.64 -40.15 9.12
C MET A 62 5.65 -39.98 10.26
N GLN A 63 6.85 -40.55 10.14
CA GLN A 63 7.93 -40.37 11.10
C GLN A 63 8.74 -39.12 10.72
N GLY A 64 8.73 -38.12 11.61
CA GLY A 64 9.45 -36.85 11.43
C GLY A 64 8.58 -35.61 11.70
N GLU A 65 9.23 -34.46 11.86
CA GLU A 65 8.57 -33.18 12.11
C GLU A 65 7.67 -32.77 10.93
N LEU A 66 6.49 -32.24 11.25
CA LEU A 66 5.58 -31.63 10.28
C LEU A 66 6.31 -30.56 9.46
N PRO A 67 5.97 -30.36 8.18
CA PRO A 67 6.57 -29.32 7.36
C PRO A 67 6.32 -27.93 7.98
N SER A 68 7.31 -27.44 8.72
CA SER A 68 7.31 -26.13 9.36
C SER A 68 7.20 -25.05 8.28
N ARG A 69 6.19 -24.17 8.41
CA ARG A 69 6.11 -22.94 7.62
C ARG A 69 7.32 -22.10 8.02
N SER A 70 8.27 -21.89 7.11
CA SER A 70 9.51 -21.18 7.46
C SER A 70 9.19 -19.78 7.99
N ALA A 71 9.61 -19.50 9.22
CA ALA A 71 9.35 -18.27 9.95
C ALA A 71 10.07 -17.04 9.36
N ARG A 72 10.70 -17.16 8.18
CA ARG A 72 11.56 -16.11 7.60
C ARG A 72 10.79 -14.85 7.20
N ARG A 73 9.47 -14.95 6.97
CA ARG A 73 8.63 -13.80 6.60
C ARG A 73 8.34 -12.84 7.77
N HIS A 74 8.38 -13.31 9.02
CA HIS A 74 7.99 -12.47 10.16
C HIS A 74 8.99 -11.36 10.43
N ASN A 75 10.30 -11.59 10.29
CA ASN A 75 11.32 -10.60 10.66
C ASN A 75 11.34 -9.37 9.74
N ILE A 76 10.95 -9.51 8.48
CA ILE A 76 10.86 -8.37 7.55
C ILE A 76 9.54 -7.63 7.77
N MET A 77 8.43 -8.36 7.99
CA MET A 77 7.15 -7.74 8.31
C MET A 77 7.19 -6.96 9.63
N THR A 78 7.90 -7.42 10.66
CA THR A 78 7.98 -6.72 11.95
C THR A 78 8.76 -5.40 11.83
N ILE A 79 9.87 -5.36 11.09
CA ILE A 79 10.65 -4.13 10.89
C ILE A 79 9.88 -3.11 10.04
N CYS A 80 9.21 -3.54 8.96
CA CYS A 80 8.36 -2.64 8.17
C CYS A 80 7.13 -2.14 8.94
N SER A 81 6.59 -2.96 9.85
CA SER A 81 5.41 -2.60 10.64
C SER A 81 5.67 -1.46 11.63
N LEU A 82 6.88 -1.38 12.19
CA LEU A 82 7.26 -0.32 13.13
C LEU A 82 7.48 1.02 12.40
N ALA A 83 8.10 1.02 11.22
CA ALA A 83 8.28 2.25 10.44
C ALA A 83 6.93 2.83 9.97
N ALA A 84 5.98 1.98 9.57
CA ALA A 84 4.67 2.41 9.12
C ALA A 84 3.84 3.06 10.24
N SER A 85 3.92 2.55 11.48
CA SER A 85 3.17 3.13 12.61
C SER A 85 3.68 4.52 13.00
N VAL A 86 5.00 4.76 12.93
CA VAL A 86 5.60 6.07 13.17
C VAL A 86 5.13 7.10 12.12
N LEU A 87 5.16 6.74 10.84
CA LEU A 87 4.69 7.63 9.76
C LEU A 87 3.19 7.94 9.88
N LEU A 88 2.38 6.97 10.30
CA LEU A 88 0.95 7.16 10.49
C LEU A 88 0.65 8.12 11.65
N LEU A 89 1.37 7.99 12.77
CA LEU A 89 1.25 8.92 13.90
C LEU A 89 1.69 10.33 13.54
N VAL A 90 2.80 10.48 12.81
CA VAL A 90 3.26 11.79 12.33
C VAL A 90 2.25 12.39 11.35
N GLY A 91 1.74 11.61 10.40
CA GLY A 91 0.72 12.06 9.45
C GLY A 91 -0.57 12.52 10.12
N ILE A 92 -1.08 11.76 11.10
CA ILE A 92 -2.25 12.14 11.89
C ILE A 92 -1.97 13.39 12.72
N GLY A 93 -0.82 13.45 13.39
CA GLY A 93 -0.41 14.61 14.19
C GLY A 93 -0.32 15.90 13.36
N MET A 94 0.34 15.85 12.20
CA MET A 94 0.39 16.99 11.25
C MET A 94 -1.00 17.35 10.72
N GLY A 95 -1.84 16.36 10.41
CA GLY A 95 -3.21 16.58 9.95
C GLY A 95 -4.08 17.29 10.98
N ILE A 96 -4.07 16.83 12.23
CA ILE A 96 -4.81 17.46 13.35
C ILE A 96 -4.27 18.87 13.60
N GLN A 97 -2.96 19.05 13.65
CA GLN A 97 -2.36 20.36 13.88
C GLN A 97 -2.72 21.35 12.77
N ASN A 98 -2.68 20.92 11.51
CA ASN A 98 -3.10 21.76 10.39
C ASN A 98 -4.59 22.10 10.46
N HIS A 99 -5.44 21.14 10.82
CA HIS A 99 -6.89 21.35 10.97
C HIS A 99 -7.21 22.36 12.10
N ILE A 100 -6.54 22.25 13.25
CA ILE A 100 -6.72 23.18 14.38
C ILE A 100 -6.31 24.59 13.98
N LYS A 101 -5.16 24.77 13.32
CA LYS A 101 -4.72 26.09 12.84
C LYS A 101 -5.72 26.72 11.88
N GLN A 102 -6.26 25.93 10.95
CA GLN A 102 -7.30 26.42 10.03
C GLN A 102 -8.53 26.85 10.82
N GLN A 103 -8.98 26.04 11.78
CA GLN A 103 -10.14 26.33 12.60
C GLN A 103 -9.97 27.59 13.46
N GLU A 104 -8.79 27.81 14.03
CA GLU A 104 -8.44 29.02 14.79
C GLU A 104 -8.56 30.27 13.92
N VAL A 105 -8.01 30.24 12.69
CA VAL A 105 -8.17 31.34 11.74
C VAL A 105 -9.66 31.55 11.44
N TYR A 106 -10.46 30.51 11.20
CA TYR A 106 -11.89 30.65 10.93
C TYR A 106 -12.69 31.23 12.10
N GLU A 107 -12.37 30.85 13.34
CA GLU A 107 -13.02 31.40 14.54
C GLU A 107 -12.76 32.90 14.68
N SER A 108 -11.59 33.41 14.27
CA SER A 108 -11.31 34.85 14.34
C SER A 108 -12.23 35.71 13.46
N TYR A 109 -12.80 35.13 12.39
CA TYR A 109 -13.73 35.80 11.48
C TYR A 109 -15.20 35.47 11.78
N ARG A 110 -15.48 34.76 12.87
CA ARG A 110 -16.84 34.34 13.25
C ARG A 110 -17.76 35.54 13.41
N GLY A 111 -18.84 35.59 12.61
CA GLY A 111 -19.82 36.68 12.60
C GLY A 111 -19.51 37.80 11.59
N SER A 112 -18.36 37.76 10.92
CA SER A 112 -18.04 38.67 9.82
C SER A 112 -18.89 38.38 8.58
N TYR A 113 -19.13 39.41 7.75
CA TYR A 113 -19.86 39.30 6.50
C TYR A 113 -19.29 40.24 5.45
N ILE A 114 -19.57 39.95 4.17
CA ILE A 114 -19.30 40.86 3.05
C ILE A 114 -20.58 41.08 2.25
N VAL A 115 -20.61 42.15 1.48
CA VAL A 115 -21.66 42.42 0.49
C VAL A 115 -21.03 42.31 -0.89
N HIS A 116 -21.54 41.40 -1.70
CA HIS A 116 -21.11 41.21 -3.09
C HIS A 116 -22.35 41.20 -3.98
N ASP A 117 -22.41 42.07 -4.99
CA ASP A 117 -23.56 42.25 -5.89
C ASP A 117 -24.89 42.48 -5.15
N GLY A 118 -24.87 43.29 -4.10
CA GLY A 118 -26.06 43.58 -3.27
C GLY A 118 -26.53 42.40 -2.40
N LYS A 119 -25.85 41.25 -2.45
CA LYS A 119 -26.16 40.08 -1.62
C LYS A 119 -25.19 39.98 -0.46
N LYS A 120 -25.73 39.80 0.75
CA LYS A 120 -24.95 39.56 1.96
C LYS A 120 -24.44 38.11 1.97
N ILE A 121 -23.12 37.94 2.04
CA ILE A 121 -22.47 36.65 2.19
C ILE A 121 -21.91 36.58 3.62
N THR A 122 -22.30 35.55 4.35
CA THR A 122 -21.87 35.29 5.74
C THR A 122 -21.05 34.01 5.88
N ASP A 123 -20.94 33.21 4.81
CA ASP A 123 -20.18 31.96 4.83
C ASP A 123 -18.67 32.25 4.79
N ILE A 124 -18.03 32.17 5.95
CA ILE A 124 -16.61 32.51 6.13
C ILE A 124 -15.72 31.65 5.23
N ARG A 125 -16.11 30.42 4.91
CA ARG A 125 -15.35 29.54 4.01
C ARG A 125 -15.28 30.08 2.58
N LYS A 126 -16.24 30.92 2.19
CA LYS A 126 -16.23 31.63 0.91
C LYS A 126 -15.54 32.98 1.03
N ILE A 127 -15.73 33.69 2.14
CA ILE A 127 -15.19 35.04 2.35
C ILE A 127 -13.66 35.01 2.47
N LEU A 128 -13.11 34.09 3.28
CA LEU A 128 -11.69 34.10 3.64
C LEU A 128 -10.75 33.95 2.44
N PRO A 129 -10.97 33.02 1.48
CA PRO A 129 -10.14 32.94 0.28
C PRO A 129 -10.13 34.23 -0.55
N HIS A 130 -11.28 34.91 -0.65
CA HIS A 130 -11.38 36.18 -1.37
C HIS A 130 -10.62 37.31 -0.67
N LEU A 131 -10.66 37.36 0.67
CA LEU A 131 -9.88 38.32 1.45
C LEU A 131 -8.38 38.09 1.27
N GLN A 132 -7.91 36.85 1.42
CA GLN A 132 -6.50 36.50 1.23
C GLN A 132 -6.00 36.81 -0.19
N ALA A 133 -6.82 36.52 -1.22
CA ALA A 133 -6.48 36.87 -2.59
C ALA A 133 -6.36 38.39 -2.79
N THR A 134 -7.25 39.16 -2.17
CA THR A 134 -7.25 40.63 -2.25
C THR A 134 -6.05 41.22 -1.53
N GLU A 135 -5.73 40.73 -0.33
CA GLU A 135 -4.54 41.14 0.43
C GLU A 135 -3.25 40.86 -0.35
N ASN A 136 -3.12 39.66 -0.91
CA ASN A 136 -1.99 39.30 -1.75
C ASN A 136 -1.89 40.21 -2.97
N HIS A 137 -3.02 40.50 -3.63
CA HIS A 137 -3.04 41.40 -4.78
C HIS A 137 -2.58 42.81 -4.40
N VAL A 138 -3.09 43.38 -3.30
CA VAL A 138 -2.66 44.69 -2.79
C VAL A 138 -1.18 44.69 -2.43
N LYS A 139 -0.67 43.62 -1.80
CA LYS A 139 0.75 43.49 -1.48
C LYS A 139 1.62 43.51 -2.73
N MET A 140 1.22 42.79 -3.77
CA MET A 140 1.91 42.78 -5.07
C MET A 140 1.86 44.15 -5.75
N LEU A 141 0.71 44.84 -5.73
CA LEU A 141 0.58 46.18 -6.29
C LEU A 141 1.44 47.20 -5.54
N LYS A 142 1.43 47.17 -4.19
CA LYS A 142 2.30 48.02 -3.37
C LYS A 142 3.78 47.81 -3.72
N GLN A 143 4.19 46.57 -3.90
CA GLN A 143 5.56 46.26 -4.28
C GLN A 143 5.89 46.78 -5.68
N LYS A 144 5.00 46.63 -6.65
CA LYS A 144 5.18 47.17 -8.01
C LYS A 144 5.23 48.69 -8.03
N VAL A 145 4.33 49.35 -7.31
CA VAL A 145 4.32 50.83 -7.20
C VAL A 145 5.59 51.30 -6.50
N HIS A 146 6.03 50.63 -5.43
CA HIS A 146 7.28 50.97 -4.76
C HIS A 146 8.49 50.83 -5.70
N GLN A 147 8.53 49.77 -6.51
CA GLN A 147 9.57 49.57 -7.50
C GLN A 147 9.54 50.64 -8.60
N GLN A 148 8.36 50.99 -9.12
CA GLN A 148 8.20 52.04 -10.13
C GLN A 148 8.54 53.44 -9.60
N VAL A 149 8.12 53.77 -8.38
CA VAL A 149 8.42 55.08 -7.76
C VAL A 149 9.90 55.21 -7.43
N THR A 150 10.58 54.14 -7.03
CA THR A 150 12.04 54.16 -6.83
C THR A 150 12.81 54.27 -8.15
N GLU A 151 12.26 53.76 -9.26
CA GLU A 151 12.85 53.87 -10.60
C GLU A 151 12.56 55.25 -11.24
N GLU A 152 11.39 55.86 -11.00
CA GLU A 152 11.04 57.21 -11.48
C GLU A 152 11.76 58.36 -10.74
N THR A 153 12.13 58.18 -9.46
CA THR A 153 12.86 59.22 -8.70
C THR A 153 14.33 59.39 -9.12
N ASP A 154 14.87 58.49 -9.93
CA ASP A 154 16.23 58.59 -10.47
C ASP A 154 16.29 59.34 -11.83
N ASP A 155 15.14 59.65 -12.45
CA ASP A 155 15.04 60.26 -13.79
C ASP A 155 14.51 61.72 -13.83
N GLU A 156 14.06 62.29 -12.70
CA GLU A 156 13.65 63.71 -12.59
C GLU A 156 14.70 64.55 -11.85
N ASP A 157 15.92 64.62 -12.41
CA ASP A 157 16.85 65.71 -12.16
C ASP A 157 16.36 66.97 -12.92
N LEU A 158 15.56 67.80 -12.24
CA LEU A 158 15.27 69.16 -12.70
C LEU A 158 16.59 69.95 -12.82
N PRO A 159 16.88 70.61 -13.96
CA PRO A 159 18.09 71.40 -14.08
C PRO A 159 18.02 72.59 -13.11
N VAL A 160 19.04 72.67 -12.26
CA VAL A 160 19.31 73.81 -11.38
C VAL A 160 19.47 75.07 -12.26
N ILE A 161 18.59 76.06 -12.06
CA ILE A 161 18.81 77.46 -12.47
C ILE A 161 19.03 78.28 -11.21
#